data_AF-A0A524G563-F1
#
_entry.id   AF-A0A524G563-F1
#
_cell.length_a   1.000
_cell.length_b   1.000
_cell.length_c   1.000
_cell.angle_alpha   90.00
_cell.angle_beta   90.00
_cell.angle_gamma   90.00
#
_symmetry.space_group_name_H-M   'P 1'
#
loop_
_entity.id
_entity.type
_entity.pdbx_description
1 polymer ?
#
loop_
_entity_poly.entity_id
_entity_poly.type
_entity_poly.pdbx_seq_one_letter_code
_entity_poly.pdbx_strand_id
1 'polypeptide(L)'
;MPLDIDDGKHMFIQDTHEIANSSEQVRQRRTGWLVIESINEFDQLLKRHPYLRDNAKYPEHYHRVKKYFKFKSLRSMNPQISIASLARNLGIPETTVFYWKKGIVPTLMKALLDNERVLREKESSMTMEYRKHYVPYYRVYSQFRKLSTKSKNIKKLSHIIEEISKTSSESLHIVELKPFNKGYQSHMQKIVRRISRFQKQIECEFDKRFGENASIRIAVLDDNLYIWNQKKVKKHFLLLADELFYFHKNTRESLIHRTQRHLGGIGVVRLSKIISQMTGYTFSKKAPVDSINADLKHEKRYLSGRTLRFIINVLNDDFDSRINQVKELGRGRQILNPKILNDALFNEVMTRLFAIIGSDGHIQQECDRIQYSEWNSDRRDRVHQLIQQFGNIALVPRKSKGKVLGLYFPSVIGRILLKLGIPAGDKVLQGYNLPRFILSGPPTTQSCYLEELLPEEACLSIRKNGMAYVILGRRVVLRDPSKLKKYRIQSKVNQTHLSLIKKFGRKDSKCYDKDEVIENSIVLSRSVLKKLTKKSETSATANHLLKIIKSTPPLLLEDEQRLLTNTGIHTKMSWKVLTFYESGRISVLWEVRTSSQNDTALWGTIAPPNDVVKFEKFQHWLETRHN
;
A
#
# COMPACT_ATOMS: atom_id res chain seq x y z
N MET A 1 -25.81 2.18 -58.94
CA MET A 1 -24.55 1.48 -59.29
C MET A 1 -23.96 0.91 -58.01
N PRO A 2 -23.70 -0.40 -57.95
CA PRO A 2 -23.24 -1.07 -56.74
C PRO A 2 -21.72 -0.90 -56.59
N LEU A 3 -21.25 -0.75 -55.35
CA LEU A 3 -19.83 -0.77 -55.02
C LEU A 3 -19.47 -2.17 -54.51
N ASP A 4 -18.62 -2.82 -55.30
CA ASP A 4 -18.03 -4.12 -55.02
C ASP A 4 -17.06 -4.06 -53.82
N ILE A 5 -17.09 -5.16 -53.10
CA ILE A 5 -16.20 -5.53 -52.00
C ILE A 5 -14.92 -6.05 -52.65
N ASP A 6 -13.77 -5.44 -52.33
CA ASP A 6 -12.47 -5.99 -52.68
C ASP A 6 -11.63 -6.25 -51.42
N ASP A 7 -11.29 -7.53 -51.24
CA ASP A 7 -10.56 -8.12 -50.13
C ASP A 7 -9.05 -7.83 -50.29
N GLY A 8 -8.62 -6.68 -49.78
CA GLY A 8 -7.22 -6.28 -49.72
C GLY A 8 -6.41 -7.05 -48.67
N LYS A 9 -6.08 -8.31 -48.97
CA LYS A 9 -4.96 -9.04 -48.34
C LYS A 9 -3.64 -8.60 -49.00
N HIS A 10 -2.62 -8.49 -48.13
CA HIS A 10 -1.19 -8.26 -48.40
C HIS A 10 -0.72 -6.82 -48.55
N MET A 11 -0.01 -6.32 -47.52
CA MET A 11 1.44 -6.07 -47.57
C MET A 11 1.91 -5.54 -46.22
N PHE A 12 2.72 -6.32 -45.50
CA PHE A 12 3.90 -5.79 -44.82
C PHE A 12 4.93 -6.92 -44.79
N ILE A 13 5.98 -6.68 -45.58
CA ILE A 13 7.12 -7.55 -45.84
C ILE A 13 8.29 -7.07 -44.96
N GLN A 14 9.00 -8.06 -44.42
CA GLN A 14 10.43 -8.10 -44.03
C GLN A 14 10.98 -7.06 -43.06
N ASP A 15 11.28 -7.54 -41.85
CA ASP A 15 12.65 -7.54 -41.34
C ASP A 15 12.77 -8.61 -40.24
N THR A 16 12.92 -9.86 -40.68
CA THR A 16 13.47 -10.93 -39.85
C THR A 16 14.72 -11.43 -40.55
N HIS A 17 15.86 -10.90 -40.14
CA HIS A 17 17.13 -11.54 -40.43
C HIS A 17 17.07 -13.00 -39.98
N GLU A 18 17.27 -13.87 -40.96
CA GLU A 18 17.35 -15.31 -40.87
C GLU A 18 18.39 -15.73 -39.82
N ILE A 19 17.92 -16.35 -38.74
CA ILE A 19 18.67 -17.47 -38.16
C ILE A 19 17.97 -18.72 -38.67
N ALA A 20 18.27 -19.09 -39.92
CA ALA A 20 17.96 -20.39 -40.48
C ALA A 20 18.81 -21.46 -39.77
N ASN A 21 18.47 -21.78 -38.53
CA ASN A 21 18.87 -23.05 -37.96
C ASN A 21 18.03 -24.12 -38.67
N SER A 22 18.69 -24.95 -39.47
CA SER A 22 18.04 -26.02 -40.21
C SER A 22 17.16 -26.87 -39.26
N SER A 23 16.00 -27.28 -39.74
CA SER A 23 15.09 -28.22 -39.06
C SER A 23 15.80 -29.50 -38.59
N GLU A 24 16.94 -29.81 -39.21
CA GLU A 24 17.85 -30.90 -38.89
C GLU A 24 18.75 -30.62 -37.68
N GLN A 25 19.25 -29.39 -37.48
CA GLN A 25 19.93 -29.00 -36.24
C GLN A 25 18.97 -28.93 -35.04
N VAL A 26 17.70 -28.56 -35.27
CA VAL A 26 16.65 -28.61 -34.23
C VAL A 26 16.25 -30.06 -33.92
N ARG A 27 16.28 -30.97 -34.91
CA ARG A 27 16.09 -32.42 -34.70
C ARG A 27 17.28 -33.07 -33.99
N GLN A 28 18.52 -32.76 -34.36
CA GLN A 28 19.72 -33.27 -33.69
C GLN A 28 19.85 -32.75 -32.24
N ARG A 29 19.43 -31.51 -31.96
CA ARG A 29 19.32 -30.99 -30.58
C ARG A 29 18.22 -31.66 -29.74
N ARG A 30 17.21 -32.28 -30.38
CA ARG A 30 16.13 -33.01 -29.70
C ARG A 30 16.46 -34.48 -29.39
N THR A 31 17.50 -35.06 -30.00
CA THR A 31 17.84 -36.50 -29.85
C THR A 31 19.23 -36.77 -29.31
N GLY A 32 20.02 -35.74 -28.96
CA GLY A 32 21.23 -35.91 -28.15
C GLY A 32 20.86 -36.45 -26.77
N TRP A 33 20.69 -37.76 -26.65
CA TRP A 33 20.50 -38.43 -25.37
C TRP A 33 21.64 -38.00 -24.46
N LEU A 34 21.32 -37.39 -23.32
CA LEU A 34 22.31 -37.04 -22.33
C LEU A 34 23.03 -38.33 -21.90
N VAL A 35 24.29 -38.48 -22.28
CA VAL A 35 25.13 -39.59 -21.85
C VAL A 35 25.95 -39.10 -20.67
N ILE A 36 25.79 -39.75 -19.52
CA ILE A 36 26.65 -39.47 -18.37
C ILE A 36 27.91 -40.32 -18.52
N GLU A 37 29.05 -39.65 -18.64
CA GLU A 37 30.35 -40.26 -18.94
C GLU A 37 31.10 -40.64 -17.67
N SER A 38 30.91 -39.88 -16.59
CA SER A 38 31.65 -40.06 -15.33
C SER A 38 30.75 -40.05 -14.09
N ILE A 39 31.26 -40.61 -12.99
CA ILE A 39 30.61 -40.52 -11.67
C ILE A 39 30.51 -39.06 -11.17
N ASN A 40 31.48 -38.22 -11.52
CA ASN A 40 31.47 -36.81 -11.15
C ASN A 40 30.33 -36.06 -11.85
N GLU A 41 30.12 -36.32 -13.14
CA GLU A 41 28.99 -35.76 -13.89
C GLU A 41 27.66 -36.28 -13.33
N PHE A 42 27.57 -37.57 -13.01
CA PHE A 42 26.42 -38.14 -12.32
C PHE A 42 26.11 -37.40 -11.01
N ASP A 43 27.12 -37.15 -10.18
CA ASP A 43 26.95 -36.47 -8.89
C ASP A 43 26.56 -35.00 -9.06
N GLN A 44 27.08 -34.32 -10.09
CA GLN A 44 26.68 -32.95 -10.42
C GLN A 44 25.21 -32.88 -10.85
N LEU A 45 24.77 -33.78 -11.74
CA LEU A 45 23.36 -33.88 -12.13
C LEU A 45 22.48 -34.24 -10.94
N LEU A 46 22.92 -35.16 -10.07
CA LEU A 46 22.18 -35.55 -8.88
C LEU A 46 21.97 -34.39 -7.90
N LYS A 47 22.86 -33.40 -7.85
CA LYS A 47 22.65 -32.16 -7.06
C LYS A 47 21.43 -31.37 -7.54
N ARG A 48 21.07 -31.46 -8.83
CA ARG A 48 19.84 -30.86 -9.40
C ARG A 48 18.59 -31.70 -9.15
N HIS A 49 18.72 -32.92 -8.67
CA HIS A 49 17.60 -33.84 -8.37
C HIS A 49 17.69 -34.40 -6.95
N PRO A 50 17.76 -33.55 -5.91
CA PRO A 50 18.10 -33.96 -4.55
C PRO A 50 17.07 -34.91 -3.90
N TYR A 51 15.84 -34.94 -4.40
CA TYR A 51 14.76 -35.82 -3.94
C TYR A 51 14.98 -37.29 -4.31
N LEU A 52 15.81 -37.60 -5.30
CA LEU A 52 16.18 -38.99 -5.60
C LEU A 52 16.96 -39.64 -4.44
N ARG A 53 17.55 -38.82 -3.57
CA ARG A 53 18.23 -39.27 -2.34
C ARG A 53 17.27 -39.65 -1.22
N ASP A 54 15.99 -39.34 -1.35
CA ASP A 54 14.96 -39.65 -0.36
C ASP A 54 14.36 -41.05 -0.55
N ASN A 55 14.75 -41.75 -1.61
CA ASN A 55 14.40 -43.15 -1.79
C ASN A 55 15.05 -43.99 -0.69
N ALA A 56 14.27 -44.84 -0.01
CA ALA A 56 14.79 -45.73 1.03
C ALA A 56 15.92 -46.65 0.53
N LYS A 57 15.89 -47.04 -0.76
CA LYS A 57 16.92 -47.84 -1.44
C LYS A 57 18.00 -47.00 -2.10
N TYR A 58 18.07 -45.68 -1.87
CA TYR A 58 19.08 -44.81 -2.47
C TYR A 58 20.52 -45.29 -2.24
N PRO A 59 20.95 -45.69 -1.01
CA PRO A 59 22.32 -46.16 -0.80
C PRO A 59 22.68 -47.36 -1.68
N GLU A 60 21.78 -48.33 -1.79
CA GLU A 60 21.94 -49.51 -2.63
C GLU A 60 21.99 -49.13 -4.12
N HIS A 61 21.06 -48.29 -4.57
CA HIS A 61 21.01 -47.85 -5.96
C HIS A 61 22.23 -47.01 -6.37
N TYR A 62 22.72 -46.15 -5.48
CA TYR A 62 23.92 -45.35 -5.71
C TYR A 62 25.19 -46.22 -5.76
N HIS A 63 25.29 -47.24 -4.89
CA HIS A 63 26.37 -48.23 -4.98
C HIS A 63 26.37 -48.97 -6.33
N ARG A 64 25.20 -49.35 -6.84
CA ARG A 64 25.07 -49.95 -8.18
C ARG A 64 25.55 -48.99 -9.28
N VAL A 65 25.30 -47.68 -9.16
CA VAL A 65 25.82 -46.66 -10.09
C VAL A 65 27.35 -46.58 -10.04
N LYS A 66 27.96 -46.58 -8.84
CA LYS A 66 29.42 -46.62 -8.69
C LYS A 66 30.03 -47.85 -9.37
N LYS A 67 29.45 -49.03 -9.14
CA LYS A 67 29.86 -50.28 -9.79
C LYS A 67 29.71 -50.23 -11.31
N TYR A 68 28.67 -49.56 -11.83
CA TYR A 68 28.47 -49.36 -13.26
C TYR A 68 29.56 -48.48 -13.91
N PHE A 69 30.01 -47.42 -13.24
CA PHE A 69 31.14 -46.63 -13.76
C PHE A 69 32.46 -47.41 -13.69
N LYS A 70 32.68 -48.23 -12.65
CA LYS A 70 33.82 -49.16 -12.60
C LYS A 70 33.76 -50.19 -13.74
N PHE A 71 32.56 -50.72 -14.05
CA PHE A 71 32.32 -51.57 -15.22
C PHE A 71 32.71 -50.87 -16.53
N LYS A 72 32.25 -49.63 -16.74
CA LYS A 72 32.62 -48.84 -17.93
C LYS A 72 34.14 -48.66 -18.05
N SER A 73 34.81 -48.33 -16.95
CA SER A 73 36.27 -48.16 -16.91
C SER A 73 37.01 -49.45 -17.27
N LEU A 74 36.65 -50.58 -16.65
CA LEU A 74 37.26 -51.89 -16.96
C LEU A 74 37.04 -52.32 -18.41
N ARG A 75 35.82 -52.10 -18.94
CA ARG A 75 35.49 -52.40 -20.34
C ARG A 75 36.25 -51.51 -21.33
N SER A 76 36.49 -50.25 -20.98
CA SER A 76 37.29 -49.32 -21.78
C SER A 76 38.76 -49.76 -21.84
N MET A 77 39.32 -50.21 -20.71
CA MET A 77 40.70 -50.71 -20.62
C MET A 77 40.89 -52.06 -21.31
N ASN A 78 39.88 -52.93 -21.29
CA ASN A 78 39.93 -54.23 -21.96
C ASN A 78 38.57 -54.56 -22.62
N PRO A 79 38.39 -54.25 -23.91
CA PRO A 79 37.13 -54.49 -24.61
C PRO A 79 36.71 -55.97 -24.71
N GLN A 80 37.66 -56.91 -24.64
CA GLN A 80 37.44 -58.36 -24.81
C GLN A 80 37.21 -59.11 -23.49
N ILE A 81 37.19 -58.41 -22.35
CA ILE A 81 36.97 -59.03 -21.04
C ILE A 81 35.63 -59.80 -20.99
N SER A 82 35.66 -61.04 -20.51
CA SER A 82 34.48 -61.90 -20.42
C SER A 82 33.48 -61.40 -19.36
N ILE A 83 32.21 -61.75 -19.52
CA ILE A 83 31.15 -61.37 -18.56
C ILE A 83 31.45 -61.94 -17.16
N ALA A 84 31.89 -63.19 -17.08
CA ALA A 84 32.27 -63.84 -15.82
C ALA A 84 33.43 -63.11 -15.12
N SER A 85 34.47 -62.72 -15.87
CA SER A 85 35.61 -61.97 -15.32
C SER A 85 35.19 -60.58 -14.83
N LEU A 86 34.35 -59.86 -15.58
CA LEU A 86 33.79 -58.58 -15.15
C LEU A 86 32.93 -58.71 -13.88
N ALA A 87 32.08 -59.74 -13.81
CA ALA A 87 31.21 -60.01 -12.67
C ALA A 87 32.01 -60.28 -11.40
N ARG A 88 33.06 -61.10 -11.51
CA ARG A 88 34.02 -61.38 -10.43
C ARG A 88 34.74 -60.11 -9.96
N ASN A 89 35.27 -59.30 -10.89
CA ASN A 89 36.01 -58.07 -10.58
C ASN A 89 35.16 -56.97 -9.91
N LEU A 90 33.85 -56.97 -10.17
CA LEU A 90 32.89 -55.99 -9.65
C LEU A 90 32.11 -56.50 -8.43
N GLY A 91 32.20 -57.80 -8.15
CA GLY A 91 31.41 -58.48 -7.12
C GLY A 91 29.91 -58.28 -7.33
N ILE A 92 29.41 -58.55 -8.53
CA ILE A 92 27.97 -58.48 -8.90
C ILE A 92 27.57 -59.68 -9.75
N PRO A 93 26.26 -60.04 -9.80
CA PRO A 93 25.80 -61.15 -10.63
C PRO A 93 26.12 -60.95 -12.12
N GLU A 94 26.49 -62.04 -12.81
CA GLU A 94 26.76 -62.04 -14.26
C GLU A 94 25.60 -61.48 -15.08
N THR A 95 24.36 -61.74 -14.66
CA THR A 95 23.15 -61.19 -15.28
C THR A 95 23.14 -59.66 -15.28
N THR A 96 23.61 -59.02 -14.21
CA THR A 96 23.71 -57.55 -14.13
C THR A 96 24.75 -57.01 -15.10
N VAL A 97 25.91 -57.65 -15.17
CA VAL A 97 26.98 -57.29 -16.13
C VAL A 97 26.50 -57.49 -17.57
N PHE A 98 25.79 -58.58 -17.85
CA PHE A 98 25.19 -58.86 -19.15
C PHE A 98 24.24 -57.71 -19.57
N TYR A 99 23.32 -57.30 -18.69
CA TYR A 99 22.41 -56.18 -18.96
C TYR A 99 23.15 -54.85 -19.17
N TRP A 100 24.18 -54.57 -18.37
CA TRP A 100 25.01 -53.37 -18.55
C TRP A 100 25.79 -53.41 -19.88
N LYS A 101 26.27 -54.58 -20.30
CA LYS A 101 26.93 -54.78 -21.61
C LYS A 101 25.96 -54.51 -22.77
N LYS A 102 24.69 -54.86 -22.60
CA LYS A 102 23.56 -54.56 -23.51
C LYS A 102 23.08 -53.11 -23.45
N GLY A 103 23.70 -52.24 -22.65
CA GLY A 103 23.37 -50.81 -22.56
C GLY A 103 22.26 -50.47 -21.55
N ILE A 104 21.78 -51.43 -20.77
CA ILE A 104 20.80 -51.16 -19.71
C ILE A 104 21.53 -50.51 -18.53
N VAL A 105 21.22 -49.25 -18.23
CA VAL A 105 21.83 -48.51 -17.13
C VAL A 105 21.16 -48.80 -15.78
N PRO A 106 21.84 -48.55 -14.63
CA PRO A 106 21.22 -48.67 -13.31
C PRO A 106 19.94 -47.84 -13.16
N THR A 107 18.96 -48.33 -12.40
CA THR A 107 17.65 -47.69 -12.23
C THR A 107 17.72 -46.24 -11.76
N LEU A 108 18.62 -45.91 -10.83
CA LEU A 108 18.81 -44.53 -10.37
C LEU A 108 19.41 -43.63 -11.45
N MET A 109 20.31 -44.17 -12.28
CA MET A 109 20.87 -43.45 -13.44
C MET A 109 19.81 -43.18 -14.50
N LYS A 110 18.98 -44.20 -14.81
CA LYS A 110 17.81 -44.02 -15.69
C LYS A 110 16.87 -42.95 -15.16
N ALA A 111 16.52 -43.03 -13.87
CA ALA A 111 15.65 -42.04 -13.24
C ALA A 111 16.26 -40.63 -13.27
N LEU A 112 17.56 -40.48 -13.01
CA LEU A 112 18.25 -39.19 -13.09
C LEU A 112 18.19 -38.61 -14.51
N LEU A 113 18.50 -39.43 -15.52
CA LEU A 113 18.43 -39.04 -16.93
C LEU A 113 17.01 -38.63 -17.35
N ASP A 114 16.00 -39.40 -16.96
CA ASP A 114 14.60 -39.08 -17.25
C ASP A 114 14.19 -37.74 -16.62
N ASN A 115 14.58 -37.47 -15.37
CA ASN A 115 14.24 -36.22 -14.70
C ASN A 115 15.04 -35.03 -15.23
N GLU A 116 16.30 -35.23 -15.62
CA GLU A 116 17.11 -34.20 -16.26
C GLU A 116 16.59 -33.85 -17.65
N ARG A 117 16.13 -34.84 -18.43
CA ARG A 117 15.46 -34.60 -19.71
C ARG A 117 14.24 -33.71 -19.52
N VAL A 118 13.33 -34.06 -18.61
CA VAL A 118 12.12 -33.28 -18.36
C VAL A 118 12.46 -31.87 -17.85
N LEU A 119 13.47 -31.74 -16.98
CA LEU A 119 13.93 -30.43 -16.50
C LEU A 119 14.45 -29.57 -17.66
N ARG A 120 15.27 -30.13 -18.56
CA ARG A 120 15.80 -29.41 -19.72
C ARG A 120 14.72 -29.04 -20.71
N GLU A 121 13.79 -29.95 -21.02
CA GLU A 121 12.63 -29.66 -21.86
C GLU A 121 11.83 -28.49 -21.28
N LYS A 122 11.55 -28.54 -19.97
CA LYS A 122 10.85 -27.46 -19.29
C LYS A 122 11.63 -26.16 -19.33
N GLU A 123 12.90 -26.15 -18.91
CA GLU A 123 13.76 -24.96 -18.94
C GLU A 123 13.82 -24.39 -20.37
N SER A 124 13.94 -25.23 -21.40
CA SER A 124 13.97 -24.83 -22.81
C SER A 124 12.65 -24.22 -23.30
N SER A 125 11.51 -24.65 -22.77
CA SER A 125 10.19 -24.10 -23.10
C SER A 125 9.87 -22.77 -22.40
N MET A 126 10.62 -22.40 -21.37
CA MET A 126 10.40 -21.15 -20.65
C MET A 126 10.84 -19.95 -21.48
N THR A 127 10.01 -18.91 -21.49
CA THR A 127 10.40 -17.61 -22.00
C THR A 127 11.53 -17.01 -21.16
N MET A 128 12.35 -16.14 -21.76
CA MET A 128 13.44 -15.48 -21.04
C MET A 128 12.93 -14.62 -19.88
N GLU A 129 11.75 -14.02 -20.04
CA GLU A 129 11.08 -13.24 -19.02
C GLU A 129 10.68 -14.10 -17.81
N TYR A 130 10.08 -15.28 -18.05
CA TYR A 130 9.71 -16.19 -16.96
C TYR A 130 10.93 -16.73 -16.20
N ARG A 131 12.02 -17.04 -16.91
CA ARG A 131 13.26 -17.53 -16.28
C ARG A 131 13.85 -16.56 -15.25
N LYS A 132 13.65 -15.24 -15.40
CA LYS A 132 14.11 -14.25 -14.42
C LYS A 132 13.44 -14.43 -13.06
N HIS A 133 12.16 -14.79 -13.05
CA HIS A 133 11.36 -14.98 -11.85
C HIS A 133 11.40 -16.42 -11.32
N TYR A 134 11.76 -17.39 -12.16
CA TYR A 134 11.72 -18.81 -11.82
C TYR A 134 12.82 -19.19 -10.83
N VAL A 135 12.43 -19.79 -9.71
CA VAL A 135 13.34 -20.40 -8.73
C VAL A 135 13.25 -21.92 -8.87
N PRO A 136 14.30 -22.58 -9.37
CA PRO A 136 14.27 -24.02 -9.55
C PRO A 136 14.05 -24.77 -8.24
N TYR A 137 13.18 -25.78 -8.29
CA TYR A 137 12.83 -26.63 -7.15
C TYR A 137 14.04 -27.13 -6.36
N TYR A 138 15.10 -27.57 -7.04
CA TYR A 138 16.28 -28.15 -6.39
C TYR A 138 17.04 -27.16 -5.51
N ARG A 139 16.92 -25.84 -5.77
CA ARG A 139 17.55 -24.81 -4.94
C ARG A 139 16.85 -24.66 -3.59
N VAL A 140 15.54 -24.92 -3.54
CA VAL A 140 14.73 -24.73 -2.33
C VAL A 140 14.43 -26.05 -1.60
N TYR A 141 14.65 -27.19 -2.28
CA TYR A 141 14.28 -28.51 -1.77
C TYR A 141 14.86 -28.81 -0.40
N SER A 142 16.17 -28.59 -0.21
CA SER A 142 16.87 -28.89 1.04
C SER A 142 16.35 -28.07 2.22
N GLN A 143 15.89 -26.84 1.97
CA GLN A 143 15.31 -25.96 2.99
C GLN A 143 13.94 -26.47 3.44
N PHE A 144 13.06 -26.80 2.48
CA PHE A 144 11.72 -27.32 2.75
C PHE A 144 11.73 -28.76 3.28
N ARG A 145 12.70 -29.59 2.89
CA ARG A 145 12.84 -30.99 3.37
C ARG A 145 13.02 -31.06 4.89
N LYS A 146 13.73 -30.09 5.48
CA LYS A 146 13.97 -29.99 6.94
C LYS A 146 12.72 -29.58 7.74
N LEU A 147 11.58 -29.34 7.10
CA LEU A 147 10.33 -29.03 7.78
C LEU A 147 9.56 -30.31 8.08
N SER A 148 9.26 -30.54 9.36
CA SER A 148 8.29 -31.58 9.73
C SER A 148 6.90 -31.21 9.19
N THR A 149 6.30 -32.13 8.43
CA THR A 149 4.92 -32.00 7.91
C THR A 149 3.88 -31.91 9.02
N LYS A 150 4.19 -32.41 10.22
CA LYS A 150 3.30 -32.39 11.39
C LYS A 150 3.43 -31.13 12.25
N SER A 151 4.62 -30.51 12.30
CA SER A 151 4.86 -29.32 13.13
C SER A 151 4.11 -28.09 12.61
N LYS A 152 3.53 -27.22 13.45
CA LYS A 152 2.90 -25.94 13.02
C LYS A 152 3.87 -24.76 12.97
N ASN A 153 5.18 -24.98 12.82
CA ASN A 153 6.19 -23.92 12.89
C ASN A 153 6.08 -22.88 11.74
N ILE A 154 5.19 -21.89 11.89
CA ILE A 154 4.96 -20.79 10.94
C ILE A 154 6.19 -19.90 10.82
N LYS A 155 6.89 -19.64 11.93
CA LYS A 155 8.13 -18.85 11.97
C LYS A 155 9.19 -19.43 11.03
N LYS A 156 9.49 -20.72 11.16
CA LYS A 156 10.47 -21.40 10.29
C LYS A 156 10.06 -21.39 8.82
N LEU A 157 8.76 -21.55 8.53
CA LEU A 157 8.24 -21.50 7.17
C LEU A 157 8.37 -20.10 6.57
N SER A 158 8.03 -19.06 7.34
CA SER A 158 8.23 -17.67 6.92
C SER A 158 9.71 -17.37 6.67
N HIS A 159 10.62 -17.82 7.54
CA HIS A 159 12.05 -17.60 7.35
C HIS A 159 12.59 -18.25 6.05
N ILE A 160 12.16 -19.47 5.72
CA ILE A 160 12.54 -20.12 4.46
C ILE A 160 12.03 -19.32 3.25
N ILE A 161 10.77 -18.89 3.26
CA ILE A 161 10.20 -18.10 2.16
C ILE A 161 10.90 -16.74 2.02
N GLU A 162 11.25 -16.13 3.14
CA GLU A 162 12.03 -14.89 3.20
C GLU A 162 13.42 -15.07 2.58
N GLU A 163 14.14 -16.14 2.95
CA GLU A 163 15.45 -16.46 2.37
C GLU A 163 15.36 -16.70 0.86
N ILE A 164 14.32 -17.38 0.38
CA ILE A 164 14.08 -17.54 -1.05
C ILE A 164 13.89 -16.18 -1.74
N SER A 165 13.14 -15.26 -1.11
CA SER A 165 12.91 -13.91 -1.66
C SER A 165 14.17 -13.03 -1.73
N LYS A 166 15.27 -13.45 -1.08
CA LYS A 166 16.58 -12.77 -1.13
C LYS A 166 17.51 -13.34 -2.20
N THR A 167 17.14 -14.46 -2.85
CA THR A 167 18.02 -15.13 -3.83
C THR A 167 18.17 -14.41 -5.16
N SER A 168 17.32 -13.43 -5.46
CA SER A 168 17.44 -12.55 -6.62
C SER A 168 16.94 -11.13 -6.32
N SER A 169 17.30 -10.18 -7.19
CA SER A 169 16.85 -8.78 -7.13
C SER A 169 15.43 -8.56 -7.68
N GLU A 170 14.82 -9.62 -8.23
CA GLU A 170 13.47 -9.57 -8.76
C GLU A 170 12.46 -9.35 -7.65
N SER A 171 11.39 -8.61 -7.94
CA SER A 171 10.33 -8.40 -6.95
C SER A 171 9.41 -9.61 -6.81
N LEU A 172 9.41 -10.50 -7.80
CA LEU A 172 8.58 -11.71 -7.83
C LEU A 172 9.46 -12.94 -8.05
N HIS A 173 9.23 -13.95 -7.22
CA HIS A 173 9.82 -15.28 -7.36
C HIS A 173 8.72 -16.31 -7.56
N ILE A 174 8.94 -17.25 -8.49
CA ILE A 174 8.02 -18.34 -8.81
C ILE A 174 8.75 -19.63 -8.47
N VAL A 175 8.38 -20.22 -7.34
CA VAL A 175 8.97 -21.44 -6.82
C VAL A 175 8.08 -22.61 -7.21
N GLU A 176 8.57 -23.46 -8.10
CA GLU A 176 7.90 -24.73 -8.36
C GLU A 176 8.16 -25.68 -7.20
N LEU A 177 7.09 -26.18 -6.57
CA LEU A 177 7.19 -27.10 -5.45
C LEU A 177 6.86 -28.55 -5.83
N LYS A 178 6.60 -28.83 -7.11
CA LYS A 178 6.33 -30.17 -7.63
C LYS A 178 7.58 -30.77 -8.28
N PRO A 179 8.12 -31.90 -7.78
CA PRO A 179 9.15 -32.63 -8.51
C PRO A 179 8.57 -33.31 -9.76
N PHE A 180 9.42 -33.49 -10.77
CA PHE A 180 9.05 -34.08 -12.07
C PHE A 180 8.55 -35.54 -11.96
N ASN A 181 8.93 -36.27 -10.90
CA ASN A 181 8.53 -37.66 -10.69
C ASN A 181 7.35 -37.81 -9.70
N LYS A 182 6.32 -38.55 -10.10
CA LYS A 182 5.08 -38.81 -9.34
C LYS A 182 5.31 -39.48 -7.98
N GLY A 183 6.34 -40.33 -7.84
CA GLY A 183 6.57 -41.12 -6.61
C GLY A 183 7.01 -40.32 -5.38
N TYR A 184 7.59 -39.12 -5.55
CA TYR A 184 8.21 -38.34 -4.46
C TYR A 184 7.39 -37.12 -4.03
N GLN A 185 6.13 -37.00 -4.48
CA GLN A 185 5.35 -35.76 -4.43
C GLN A 185 4.69 -35.44 -3.07
N SER A 186 4.53 -36.43 -2.17
CA SER A 186 3.64 -36.29 -1.02
C SER A 186 4.11 -35.25 0.03
N HIS A 187 5.42 -35.08 0.22
CA HIS A 187 5.96 -34.13 1.21
C HIS A 187 5.75 -32.68 0.79
N MET A 188 6.11 -32.34 -0.44
CA MET A 188 6.04 -30.97 -0.92
C MET A 188 4.61 -30.51 -1.15
N GLN A 189 3.73 -31.39 -1.64
CA GLN A 189 2.30 -31.09 -1.71
C GLN A 189 1.71 -30.77 -0.33
N LYS A 190 2.13 -31.47 0.73
CA LYS A 190 1.73 -31.15 2.11
C LYS A 190 2.25 -29.76 2.52
N ILE A 191 3.45 -29.38 2.12
CA ILE A 191 4.00 -28.04 2.36
C ILE A 191 3.21 -26.97 1.61
N VAL A 192 2.92 -27.16 0.32
CA VAL A 192 2.11 -26.25 -0.51
C VAL A 192 0.75 -26.01 0.13
N ARG A 193 0.02 -27.08 0.45
CA ARG A 193 -1.30 -27.01 1.11
C ARG A 193 -1.21 -26.28 2.45
N ARG A 194 -0.11 -26.48 3.17
CA ARG A 194 0.13 -25.82 4.45
C ARG A 194 0.42 -24.34 4.29
N ILE A 195 1.24 -23.93 3.31
CA ILE A 195 1.48 -22.52 2.99
C ILE A 195 0.16 -21.85 2.65
N SER A 196 -0.63 -22.45 1.77
CA SER A 196 -1.96 -21.95 1.41
C SER A 196 -2.89 -21.81 2.63
N ARG A 197 -2.96 -22.84 3.48
CA ARG A 197 -3.80 -22.83 4.71
C ARG A 197 -3.38 -21.75 5.70
N PHE A 198 -2.09 -21.48 5.85
CA PHE A 198 -1.55 -20.54 6.84
C PHE A 198 -1.03 -19.24 6.23
N GLN A 199 -1.44 -18.90 5.01
CA GLN A 199 -0.95 -17.74 4.26
C GLN A 199 -0.93 -16.46 5.12
N LYS A 200 -2.08 -16.06 5.68
CA LYS A 200 -2.20 -14.84 6.48
C LYS A 200 -1.30 -14.82 7.72
N GLN A 201 -1.07 -15.98 8.34
CA GLN A 201 -0.19 -16.09 9.50
C GLN A 201 1.28 -15.95 9.11
N ILE A 202 1.66 -16.53 7.97
CA ILE A 202 3.00 -16.39 7.40
C ILE A 202 3.24 -14.92 7.02
N GLU A 203 2.28 -14.26 6.38
CA GLU A 203 2.35 -12.84 6.00
C GLU A 203 2.43 -11.92 7.22
N CYS A 204 1.68 -12.21 8.29
CA CYS A 204 1.80 -11.49 9.56
C CYS A 204 3.19 -11.63 10.20
N GLU A 205 3.85 -12.79 10.07
CA GLU A 205 5.23 -12.95 10.52
C GLU A 205 6.22 -12.15 9.67
N PHE A 206 5.97 -11.94 8.38
CA PHE A 206 6.74 -10.99 7.57
C PHE A 206 6.52 -9.56 8.06
N ASP A 207 5.28 -9.11 8.19
CA ASP A 207 4.95 -7.73 8.57
C ASP A 207 5.55 -7.33 9.94
N LYS A 208 5.86 -8.30 10.83
CA LYS A 208 6.60 -8.05 12.09
C LYS A 208 8.10 -7.77 11.91
N ARG A 209 8.71 -8.32 10.86
CA ARG A 209 10.16 -8.21 10.58
C ARG A 209 10.49 -7.12 9.57
N PHE A 210 9.57 -6.79 8.68
CA PHE A 210 9.73 -5.72 7.70
C PHE A 210 9.25 -4.38 8.25
N GLY A 211 9.95 -3.29 7.91
CA GLY A 211 9.57 -1.93 8.31
C GLY A 211 8.30 -1.44 7.60
N GLU A 212 7.83 -0.25 8.00
CA GLU A 212 6.69 0.40 7.37
C GLU A 212 6.91 0.50 5.85
N ASN A 213 6.00 -0.09 5.06
CA ASN A 213 5.91 -0.04 3.59
C ASN A 213 6.68 -1.13 2.79
N ALA A 214 7.40 -2.04 3.44
CA ALA A 214 7.89 -3.26 2.80
C ALA A 214 7.08 -4.46 3.31
N SER A 215 6.70 -5.37 2.42
CA SER A 215 6.06 -6.62 2.85
C SER A 215 6.33 -7.74 1.85
N ILE A 216 6.29 -8.97 2.34
CA ILE A 216 6.23 -10.14 1.47
C ILE A 216 4.77 -10.59 1.43
N ARG A 217 4.26 -10.80 0.22
CA ARG A 217 2.96 -11.42 -0.03
C ARG A 217 3.17 -12.71 -0.79
N ILE A 218 2.34 -13.71 -0.53
CA ILE A 218 2.48 -15.01 -1.17
C ILE A 218 1.18 -15.41 -1.86
N ALA A 219 1.29 -16.20 -2.92
CA ALA A 219 0.16 -16.89 -3.52
C ALA A 219 0.55 -18.32 -3.85
N VAL A 220 -0.42 -19.21 -3.78
CA VAL A 220 -0.24 -20.62 -4.16
C VAL A 220 -1.23 -20.94 -5.27
N LEU A 221 -0.71 -21.42 -6.40
CA LEU A 221 -1.51 -21.84 -7.56
C LEU A 221 -0.81 -22.96 -8.32
N ASP A 222 -1.54 -24.04 -8.62
CA ASP A 222 -1.07 -25.19 -9.42
C ASP A 222 0.29 -25.74 -8.94
N ASP A 223 0.43 -25.96 -7.63
CA ASP A 223 1.68 -26.41 -6.98
C ASP A 223 2.87 -25.43 -7.07
N ASN A 224 2.67 -24.21 -7.58
CA ASN A 224 3.65 -23.14 -7.55
C ASN A 224 3.40 -22.21 -6.37
N LEU A 225 4.48 -21.82 -5.71
CA LEU A 225 4.51 -20.76 -4.72
C LEU A 225 5.04 -19.49 -5.38
N TYR A 226 4.20 -18.47 -5.44
CA TYR A 226 4.56 -17.14 -5.89
C TYR A 226 4.88 -16.30 -4.67
N ILE A 227 6.07 -15.69 -4.64
CA ILE A 227 6.55 -14.86 -3.55
C ILE A 227 6.76 -13.47 -4.11
N TRP A 228 5.96 -12.52 -3.65
CA TRP A 228 6.03 -11.12 -4.06
C TRP A 228 6.68 -10.30 -2.96
N ASN A 229 7.94 -9.94 -3.18
CA ASN A 229 8.67 -8.98 -2.38
C ASN A 229 8.25 -7.56 -2.80
N GLN A 230 7.37 -6.97 -2.01
CA GLN A 230 6.91 -5.61 -2.24
C GLN A 230 8.02 -4.63 -1.87
N LYS A 231 8.79 -4.22 -2.88
CA LYS A 231 9.74 -3.11 -2.77
C LYS A 231 9.05 -1.86 -2.20
N LYS A 232 9.83 -1.05 -1.48
CA LYS A 232 9.39 0.24 -0.96
C LYS A 232 8.89 1.08 -2.13
N VAL A 233 7.63 1.49 -2.08
CA VAL A 233 7.00 2.38 -3.07
C VAL A 233 6.83 3.75 -2.45
N LYS A 234 6.73 4.77 -3.30
CA LYS A 234 6.37 6.13 -2.88
C LYS A 234 5.09 6.10 -2.06
N LYS A 235 5.05 6.83 -0.95
CA LYS A 235 3.93 6.87 0.01
C LYS A 235 2.61 7.19 -0.67
N HIS A 236 2.63 8.11 -1.63
CA HIS A 236 1.48 8.50 -2.44
C HIS A 236 0.78 7.29 -3.08
N PHE A 237 1.54 6.31 -3.59
CA PHE A 237 0.95 5.17 -4.27
C PHE A 237 0.19 4.24 -3.33
N LEU A 238 0.65 4.09 -2.09
CA LEU A 238 -0.07 3.33 -1.07
C LEU A 238 -1.42 3.98 -0.73
N LEU A 239 -1.47 5.32 -0.75
CA LEU A 239 -2.69 6.07 -0.53
C LEU A 239 -3.68 5.89 -1.71
N LEU A 240 -3.16 5.72 -2.93
CA LEU A 240 -3.94 5.45 -4.14
C LEU A 240 -4.23 3.96 -4.41
N ALA A 241 -3.85 3.04 -3.51
CA ALA A 241 -3.95 1.60 -3.77
C ALA A 241 -5.39 1.14 -4.14
N ASP A 242 -6.41 1.83 -3.63
CA ASP A 242 -7.83 1.48 -3.84
C ASP A 242 -8.52 2.34 -4.90
N GLU A 243 -7.75 3.18 -5.60
CA GLU A 243 -8.20 4.00 -6.72
C GLU A 243 -8.08 3.27 -8.04
N LEU A 244 -8.82 3.75 -9.03
CA LEU A 244 -8.85 3.20 -10.39
C LEU A 244 -7.99 4.08 -11.32
N PHE A 245 -7.03 3.46 -11.99
CA PHE A 245 -6.15 4.08 -12.97
C PHE A 245 -6.62 3.69 -14.36
N TYR A 246 -7.10 4.66 -15.13
CA TYR A 246 -7.65 4.44 -16.47
C TYR A 246 -6.58 4.62 -17.54
N PHE A 247 -6.50 3.68 -18.46
CA PHE A 247 -5.53 3.64 -19.55
C PHE A 247 -6.25 3.61 -20.90
N HIS A 248 -5.51 3.85 -21.97
CA HIS A 248 -5.91 3.38 -23.30
C HIS A 248 -6.04 1.85 -23.30
N LYS A 249 -7.03 1.35 -24.05
CA LYS A 249 -7.35 -0.09 -24.10
C LYS A 249 -6.11 -0.93 -24.44
N ASN A 250 -5.40 -0.57 -25.52
CA ASN A 250 -4.22 -1.28 -25.99
C ASN A 250 -3.08 -1.27 -24.97
N THR A 251 -2.89 -0.15 -24.26
CA THR A 251 -1.87 -0.04 -23.21
C THR A 251 -2.18 -0.99 -22.05
N ARG A 252 -3.42 -1.00 -21.57
CA ARG A 252 -3.86 -1.91 -20.50
C ARG A 252 -3.70 -3.37 -20.91
N GLU A 253 -4.18 -3.74 -22.10
CA GLU A 253 -4.10 -5.10 -22.61
C GLU A 253 -2.64 -5.56 -22.76
N SER A 254 -1.77 -4.67 -23.26
CA SER A 254 -0.33 -4.93 -23.34
C SER A 254 0.30 -5.17 -21.97
N LEU A 255 -0.06 -4.39 -20.94
CA LEU A 255 0.41 -4.60 -19.56
C LEU A 255 -0.01 -5.96 -19.02
N ILE A 256 -1.28 -6.34 -19.20
CA ILE A 256 -1.80 -7.64 -18.76
C ILE A 256 -1.08 -8.77 -19.50
N HIS A 257 -1.00 -8.70 -20.83
CA HIS A 257 -0.37 -9.72 -21.66
C HIS A 257 1.12 -9.90 -21.36
N ARG A 258 1.86 -8.80 -21.17
CA ARG A 258 3.27 -8.86 -20.72
C ARG A 258 3.38 -9.51 -19.35
N THR A 259 2.49 -9.17 -18.42
CA THR A 259 2.48 -9.79 -17.08
C THR A 259 2.24 -11.30 -17.20
N GLN A 260 1.31 -11.74 -18.04
CA GLN A 260 1.07 -13.16 -18.31
C GLN A 260 2.32 -13.86 -18.85
N ARG A 261 3.05 -13.24 -19.79
CA ARG A 261 4.31 -13.77 -20.33
C ARG A 261 5.41 -13.89 -19.26
N HIS A 262 5.60 -12.88 -18.41
CA HIS A 262 6.53 -12.94 -17.28
C HIS A 262 6.17 -14.02 -16.25
N LEU A 263 4.90 -14.43 -16.21
CA LEU A 263 4.41 -15.50 -15.35
C LEU A 263 4.31 -16.85 -16.06
N GLY A 264 4.91 -17.00 -17.25
CA GLY A 264 4.98 -18.27 -17.99
C GLY A 264 3.80 -18.50 -18.94
N GLY A 265 3.21 -17.42 -19.46
CA GLY A 265 2.08 -17.48 -20.39
C GLY A 265 0.78 -17.91 -19.73
N ILE A 266 0.60 -17.64 -18.43
CA ILE A 266 -0.61 -18.07 -17.72
C ILE A 266 -1.86 -17.35 -18.25
N GLY A 267 -2.98 -18.08 -18.32
CA GLY A 267 -4.27 -17.49 -18.67
C GLY A 267 -4.76 -16.45 -17.65
N VAL A 268 -5.67 -15.58 -18.08
CA VAL A 268 -6.19 -14.46 -17.25
C VAL A 268 -6.85 -14.92 -15.95
N VAL A 269 -7.48 -16.10 -15.95
CA VAL A 269 -8.10 -16.69 -14.74
C VAL A 269 -7.05 -17.03 -13.69
N ARG A 270 -5.90 -17.59 -14.10
CA ARG A 270 -4.79 -17.90 -13.21
C ARG A 270 -4.13 -16.64 -12.68
N LEU A 271 -3.90 -15.65 -13.56
CA LEU A 271 -3.40 -14.34 -13.16
C LEU A 271 -4.33 -13.68 -12.13
N SER A 272 -5.64 -13.73 -12.37
CA SER A 272 -6.66 -13.23 -11.43
C SER A 272 -6.51 -13.84 -10.04
N LYS A 273 -6.37 -15.17 -9.94
CA LYS A 273 -6.20 -15.88 -8.66
C LYS A 273 -4.93 -15.45 -7.93
N ILE A 274 -3.82 -15.26 -8.64
CA ILE A 274 -2.56 -14.76 -8.07
C ILE A 274 -2.75 -13.35 -7.52
N ILE A 275 -3.30 -12.42 -8.34
CA ILE A 275 -3.50 -11.03 -7.94
C ILE A 275 -4.41 -10.94 -6.71
N SER A 276 -5.52 -11.68 -6.69
CA SER A 276 -6.45 -11.67 -5.55
C SER A 276 -5.80 -12.18 -4.26
N GLN A 277 -5.00 -13.26 -4.31
CA GLN A 277 -4.27 -13.76 -3.15
C GLN A 277 -3.22 -12.76 -2.65
N MET A 278 -2.48 -12.13 -3.57
CA MET A 278 -1.35 -11.27 -3.22
C MET A 278 -1.72 -9.85 -2.78
N THR A 279 -2.81 -9.31 -3.31
CA THR A 279 -3.24 -7.93 -3.03
C THR A 279 -4.34 -7.85 -1.97
N GLY A 280 -4.87 -9.00 -1.55
CA GLY A 280 -6.06 -9.08 -0.70
C GLY A 280 -7.31 -8.50 -1.37
N TYR A 281 -7.29 -8.31 -2.70
CA TYR A 281 -8.42 -7.79 -3.45
C TYR A 281 -9.46 -8.89 -3.63
N THR A 282 -10.42 -8.93 -2.70
CA THR A 282 -11.65 -9.73 -2.81
C THR A 282 -12.77 -8.83 -3.32
N PHE A 283 -13.12 -8.97 -4.61
CA PHE A 283 -14.27 -8.27 -5.16
C PHE A 283 -15.54 -8.92 -4.63
N SER A 284 -16.18 -8.30 -3.62
CA SER A 284 -17.42 -8.75 -2.98
C SER A 284 -17.34 -10.14 -2.34
N LYS A 285 -17.77 -10.26 -1.07
CA LYS A 285 -17.92 -11.58 -0.41
C LYS A 285 -18.89 -12.53 -1.15
N LYS A 286 -19.64 -12.01 -2.14
CA LYS A 286 -20.66 -12.75 -2.91
C LYS A 286 -20.19 -13.20 -4.30
N ALA A 287 -18.99 -12.85 -4.76
CA ALA A 287 -18.53 -13.30 -6.08
C ALA A 287 -18.15 -14.79 -6.04
N PRO A 288 -18.47 -15.58 -7.09
CA PRO A 288 -18.03 -16.98 -7.19
C PRO A 288 -16.51 -17.10 -7.05
N VAL A 289 -16.04 -18.20 -6.46
CA VAL A 289 -14.61 -18.50 -6.22
C VAL A 289 -13.78 -18.45 -7.52
N ASP A 290 -14.41 -18.70 -8.67
CA ASP A 290 -13.77 -18.68 -9.99
C ASP A 290 -14.02 -17.40 -10.80
N SER A 291 -14.56 -16.35 -10.19
CA SER A 291 -14.76 -15.08 -10.89
C SER A 291 -13.43 -14.40 -11.23
N ILE A 292 -13.31 -13.94 -12.48
CA ILE A 292 -12.17 -13.13 -12.93
C ILE A 292 -12.23 -11.79 -12.19
N ASN A 293 -11.09 -11.40 -11.61
CA ASN A 293 -10.85 -10.09 -11.02
C ASN A 293 -11.34 -9.01 -11.99
N ALA A 294 -12.21 -8.12 -11.51
CA ALA A 294 -12.83 -7.09 -12.33
C ALA A 294 -11.79 -6.28 -13.13
N ASP A 295 -10.62 -6.03 -12.54
CA ASP A 295 -9.53 -5.28 -13.15
C ASP A 295 -8.95 -5.96 -14.39
N LEU A 296 -9.12 -7.28 -14.54
CA LEU A 296 -8.58 -8.07 -15.65
C LEU A 296 -9.62 -8.40 -16.74
N LYS A 297 -10.88 -8.02 -16.55
CA LYS A 297 -11.91 -8.26 -17.57
C LYS A 297 -11.69 -7.37 -18.80
N HIS A 298 -11.82 -7.92 -20.00
CA HIS A 298 -11.47 -7.24 -21.25
C HIS A 298 -12.24 -5.92 -21.48
N GLU A 299 -13.49 -5.83 -21.01
CA GLU A 299 -14.33 -4.63 -21.17
C GLU A 299 -13.90 -3.45 -20.29
N LYS A 300 -13.05 -3.67 -19.28
CA LYS A 300 -12.60 -2.60 -18.38
C LYS A 300 -11.44 -1.84 -19.01
N ARG A 301 -11.39 -0.53 -18.74
CA ARG A 301 -10.31 0.36 -19.18
C ARG A 301 -9.40 0.80 -18.03
N TYR A 302 -9.55 0.19 -16.86
CA TYR A 302 -8.80 0.55 -15.67
C TYR A 302 -8.11 -0.64 -15.02
N LEU A 303 -7.17 -0.32 -14.13
CA LEU A 303 -6.59 -1.22 -13.14
C LEU A 303 -6.71 -0.54 -11.77
N SER A 304 -7.04 -1.26 -10.69
CA SER A 304 -6.90 -0.70 -9.35
C SER A 304 -5.43 -0.46 -9.03
N GLY A 305 -5.13 0.47 -8.12
CA GLY A 305 -3.76 0.76 -7.69
C GLY A 305 -3.03 -0.50 -7.19
N ARG A 306 -3.71 -1.38 -6.47
CA ARG A 306 -3.18 -2.68 -6.03
C ARG A 306 -2.78 -3.58 -7.19
N THR A 307 -3.65 -3.76 -8.17
CA THR A 307 -3.39 -4.58 -9.37
C THR A 307 -2.28 -3.97 -10.21
N LEU A 308 -2.30 -2.65 -10.40
CA LEU A 308 -1.25 -1.93 -11.12
C LEU A 308 0.10 -2.08 -10.44
N ARG A 309 0.16 -1.99 -9.10
CA ARG A 309 1.38 -2.22 -8.31
C ARG A 309 1.98 -3.59 -8.58
N PHE A 310 1.12 -4.60 -8.54
CA PHE A 310 1.53 -5.97 -8.81
C PHE A 310 2.12 -6.09 -10.22
N ILE A 311 1.40 -5.62 -11.23
CA ILE A 311 1.83 -5.66 -12.63
C ILE A 311 3.19 -4.96 -12.81
N ILE A 312 3.35 -3.75 -12.30
CA ILE A 312 4.60 -2.97 -12.43
C ILE A 312 5.78 -3.71 -11.78
N ASN A 313 5.55 -4.28 -10.59
CA ASN A 313 6.56 -5.06 -9.89
C ASN A 313 6.96 -6.31 -10.69
N VAL A 314 6.01 -7.07 -11.24
CA VAL A 314 6.29 -8.26 -12.07
C VAL A 314 7.07 -7.89 -13.32
N LEU A 315 6.72 -6.78 -13.96
CA LEU A 315 7.42 -6.30 -15.15
C LEU A 315 8.78 -5.67 -14.83
N ASN A 316 9.10 -5.46 -13.54
CA ASN A 316 10.22 -4.65 -13.06
C ASN A 316 10.30 -3.28 -13.77
N ASP A 317 9.12 -2.71 -14.02
CA ASP A 317 8.96 -1.39 -14.65
C ASP A 317 9.06 -0.28 -13.59
N ASP A 318 9.38 0.92 -14.04
CA ASP A 318 9.27 2.12 -13.22
C ASP A 318 7.83 2.62 -13.14
N PHE A 319 7.39 3.01 -11.94
CA PHE A 319 6.04 3.49 -11.70
C PHE A 319 5.79 4.85 -12.38
N ASP A 320 6.76 5.75 -12.34
CA ASP A 320 6.61 7.09 -12.93
C ASP A 320 6.50 7.00 -14.46
N SER A 321 7.21 6.07 -15.09
CA SER A 321 7.01 5.77 -16.52
C SER A 321 5.58 5.33 -16.85
N ARG A 322 4.97 4.52 -15.98
CA ARG A 322 3.62 3.98 -16.20
C ARG A 322 2.52 4.96 -15.87
N ILE A 323 2.70 5.86 -14.90
CA ILE A 323 1.68 6.86 -14.61
C ILE A 323 1.48 7.82 -15.79
N ASN A 324 2.53 8.13 -16.55
CA ASN A 324 2.41 8.99 -17.74
C ASN A 324 1.50 8.39 -18.83
N GLN A 325 1.20 7.09 -18.75
CA GLN A 325 0.29 6.39 -19.66
C GLN A 325 -1.15 6.36 -19.12
N VAL A 326 -1.37 6.76 -17.86
CA VAL A 326 -2.69 6.87 -17.25
C VAL A 326 -3.35 8.15 -17.75
N LYS A 327 -4.57 8.02 -18.27
CA LYS A 327 -5.37 9.14 -18.76
C LYS A 327 -6.24 9.76 -17.68
N GLU A 328 -6.78 8.92 -16.80
CA GLU A 328 -7.72 9.36 -15.77
C GLU A 328 -7.50 8.57 -14.47
N LEU A 329 -7.76 9.20 -13.32
CA LEU A 329 -7.63 8.59 -11.99
C LEU A 329 -8.89 8.81 -11.13
N GLY A 330 -9.27 7.77 -10.38
CA GLY A 330 -10.35 7.79 -9.39
C GLY A 330 -11.65 7.16 -9.89
N ARG A 331 -12.52 6.70 -8.97
CA ARG A 331 -13.75 5.92 -9.29
C ARG A 331 -14.79 6.60 -10.21
N GLY A 332 -14.63 7.89 -10.48
CA GLY A 332 -15.41 8.67 -11.43
C GLY A 332 -14.55 9.48 -12.40
N ARG A 333 -13.32 9.03 -12.70
CA ARG A 333 -12.38 9.71 -13.63
C ARG A 333 -12.14 11.17 -13.25
N GLN A 334 -11.83 11.35 -11.98
CA GLN A 334 -11.86 12.62 -11.26
C GLN A 334 -10.65 13.51 -11.53
N ILE A 335 -9.53 12.91 -11.89
CA ILE A 335 -8.27 13.60 -12.20
C ILE A 335 -7.88 13.16 -13.61
N LEU A 336 -7.77 14.11 -14.55
CA LEU A 336 -7.30 13.86 -15.90
C LEU A 336 -5.77 14.08 -15.96
N ASN A 337 -5.06 13.30 -16.75
CA ASN A 337 -3.60 13.33 -16.86
C ASN A 337 -2.90 13.39 -15.48
N PRO A 338 -3.14 12.40 -14.61
CA PRO A 338 -2.65 12.43 -13.24
C PRO A 338 -1.13 12.49 -13.18
N LYS A 339 -0.62 13.27 -12.21
CA LYS A 339 0.82 13.44 -11.94
C LYS A 339 1.20 12.78 -10.62
N ILE A 340 2.34 12.11 -10.60
CA ILE A 340 2.94 11.60 -9.37
C ILE A 340 3.96 12.59 -8.88
N LEU A 341 3.61 13.24 -7.77
CA LEU A 341 4.52 14.12 -7.06
C LEU A 341 5.66 13.31 -6.44
N ASN A 342 6.85 13.88 -6.39
CA ASN A 342 7.92 13.35 -5.55
C ASN A 342 7.52 13.43 -4.07
N ASP A 343 8.17 12.65 -3.20
CA ASP A 343 7.71 12.52 -1.80
C ASP A 343 7.76 13.87 -1.03
N ALA A 344 8.70 14.75 -1.33
CA ALA A 344 8.83 16.06 -0.69
C ALA A 344 7.64 16.98 -1.06
N LEU A 345 7.41 17.18 -2.36
CA LEU A 345 6.29 17.98 -2.87
C LEU A 345 4.94 17.37 -2.50
N PHE A 346 4.82 16.03 -2.51
CA PHE A 346 3.62 15.35 -2.05
C PHE A 346 3.31 15.67 -0.58
N ASN A 347 4.32 15.57 0.29
CA ASN A 347 4.14 15.88 1.71
C ASN A 347 3.80 17.35 1.91
N GLU A 348 4.43 18.28 1.19
CA GLU A 348 4.08 19.70 1.24
C GLU A 348 2.60 19.93 0.86
N VAL A 349 2.19 19.47 -0.32
CA VAL A 349 0.83 19.65 -0.84
C VAL A 349 -0.19 19.01 0.10
N MET A 350 0.06 17.79 0.58
CA MET A 350 -0.81 17.12 1.54
C MET A 350 -0.87 17.84 2.89
N THR A 351 0.22 18.45 3.33
CA THR A 351 0.26 19.19 4.60
C THR A 351 -0.57 20.45 4.53
N ARG A 352 -0.44 21.22 3.44
CA ARG A 352 -1.29 22.39 3.16
C ARG A 352 -2.76 22.00 3.07
N LEU A 353 -3.09 20.97 2.28
CA LEU A 353 -4.46 20.46 2.18
C LEU A 353 -5.00 19.96 3.52
N PHE A 354 -4.16 19.34 4.36
CA PHE A 354 -4.57 18.90 5.68
C PHE A 354 -4.91 20.08 6.59
N ALA A 355 -4.12 21.17 6.55
CA ALA A 355 -4.40 22.39 7.30
C ALA A 355 -5.70 23.07 6.83
N ILE A 356 -5.86 23.25 5.51
CA ILE A 356 -7.03 23.88 4.90
C ILE A 356 -8.29 23.07 5.19
N ILE A 357 -8.29 21.77 4.85
CA ILE A 357 -9.47 20.91 5.02
C ILE A 357 -9.71 20.53 6.47
N GLY A 358 -8.66 20.42 7.27
CA GLY A 358 -8.74 20.22 8.72
C GLY A 358 -9.41 21.39 9.44
N SER A 359 -9.32 22.59 8.87
CA SER A 359 -9.94 23.82 9.33
C SER A 359 -11.35 24.00 8.75
N ASP A 360 -11.51 24.74 7.63
CA ASP A 360 -12.82 25.09 7.07
C ASP A 360 -13.37 24.11 6.02
N GLY A 361 -12.67 22.99 5.80
CA GLY A 361 -13.17 21.90 4.97
C GLY A 361 -14.00 20.85 5.70
N HIS A 362 -14.76 20.08 4.94
CA HIS A 362 -15.53 18.94 5.43
C HIS A 362 -15.46 17.78 4.44
N ILE A 363 -15.17 16.56 4.92
CA ILE A 363 -15.25 15.35 4.10
C ILE A 363 -16.63 14.70 4.34
N GLN A 364 -17.43 14.63 3.29
CA GLN A 364 -18.77 14.03 3.31
C GLN A 364 -18.66 12.51 3.51
N GLN A 365 -19.46 11.95 4.42
CA GLN A 365 -19.34 10.55 4.84
C GLN A 365 -19.85 9.56 3.77
N GLU A 366 -20.77 10.00 2.92
CA GLU A 366 -21.48 9.16 1.96
C GLU A 366 -20.71 8.98 0.65
N CYS A 367 -19.86 9.95 0.29
CA CYS A 367 -19.22 10.00 -1.03
C CYS A 367 -17.73 10.42 -0.99
N ASP A 368 -17.17 10.60 0.20
CA ASP A 368 -15.81 11.08 0.46
C ASP A 368 -15.48 12.42 -0.25
N ARG A 369 -16.50 13.17 -0.67
CA ARG A 369 -16.30 14.46 -1.35
C ARG A 369 -15.90 15.51 -0.33
N ILE A 370 -14.92 16.32 -0.67
CA ILE A 370 -14.54 17.45 0.17
C ILE A 370 -15.43 18.63 -0.21
N GLN A 371 -15.96 19.30 0.81
CA GLN A 371 -16.65 20.57 0.73
C GLN A 371 -15.78 21.60 1.46
N TYR A 372 -15.20 22.52 0.71
CA TYR A 372 -14.40 23.62 1.24
C TYR A 372 -15.21 24.92 1.11
N SER A 373 -15.29 25.68 2.19
CA SER A 373 -16.01 26.96 2.26
C SER A 373 -15.01 28.09 2.32
N GLU A 374 -15.00 28.94 1.29
CA GLU A 374 -14.09 30.09 1.19
C GLU A 374 -14.73 31.16 0.31
N TRP A 375 -14.89 32.36 0.86
CA TRP A 375 -15.54 33.49 0.20
C TRP A 375 -14.55 34.34 -0.59
N ASN A 376 -13.29 34.35 -0.19
CA ASN A 376 -12.21 35.03 -0.89
C ASN A 376 -11.87 34.27 -2.20
N SER A 377 -11.95 34.96 -3.34
CA SER A 377 -11.63 34.37 -4.66
C SER A 377 -10.19 33.94 -4.77
N ASP A 378 -9.25 34.77 -4.33
CA ASP A 378 -7.83 34.56 -4.50
C ASP A 378 -7.36 33.34 -3.70
N ARG A 379 -7.93 33.14 -2.51
CA ARG A 379 -7.72 31.92 -1.73
C ARG A 379 -8.30 30.69 -2.42
N ARG A 380 -9.51 30.77 -2.98
CA ARG A 380 -10.06 29.64 -3.78
C ARG A 380 -9.14 29.29 -4.95
N ASP A 381 -8.61 30.29 -5.65
CA ASP A 381 -7.72 30.08 -6.79
C ASP A 381 -6.39 29.46 -6.37
N ARG A 382 -5.81 29.88 -5.23
CA ARG A 382 -4.62 29.23 -4.65
C ARG A 382 -4.87 27.77 -4.30
N VAL A 383 -5.99 27.47 -3.65
CA VAL A 383 -6.34 26.08 -3.30
C VAL A 383 -6.61 25.26 -4.56
N HIS A 384 -7.19 25.87 -5.60
CA HIS A 384 -7.35 25.22 -6.90
C HIS A 384 -6.00 24.88 -7.54
N GLN A 385 -5.05 25.83 -7.57
CA GLN A 385 -3.69 25.62 -8.07
C GLN A 385 -2.93 24.53 -7.27
N LEU A 386 -3.09 24.51 -5.95
CA LEU A 386 -2.51 23.49 -5.08
C LEU A 386 -3.00 22.08 -5.46
N ILE A 387 -4.28 21.95 -5.81
CA ILE A 387 -4.88 20.67 -6.22
C ILE A 387 -4.47 20.29 -7.65
N GLN A 388 -4.27 21.25 -8.55
CA GLN A 388 -3.78 20.99 -9.92
C GLN A 388 -2.40 20.33 -9.96
N GLN A 389 -1.66 20.32 -8.85
CA GLN A 389 -0.40 19.57 -8.74
C GLN A 389 -0.61 18.07 -9.02
N PHE A 390 -1.78 17.51 -8.69
CA PHE A 390 -2.11 16.09 -8.94
C PHE A 390 -2.48 15.78 -10.40
N GLY A 391 -2.63 16.79 -11.26
CA GLY A 391 -3.13 16.65 -12.62
C GLY A 391 -4.29 17.60 -12.87
N ASN A 392 -4.94 17.44 -14.01
CA ASN A 392 -6.02 18.31 -14.45
C ASN A 392 -7.31 17.96 -13.70
N ILE A 393 -7.69 18.83 -12.75
CA ILE A 393 -8.85 18.60 -11.87
C ILE A 393 -9.90 19.69 -12.13
N ALA A 394 -11.09 19.27 -12.57
CA ALA A 394 -12.24 20.17 -12.64
C ALA A 394 -12.88 20.30 -11.25
N LEU A 395 -12.72 21.45 -10.60
CA LEU A 395 -13.40 21.74 -9.34
C LEU A 395 -14.81 22.27 -9.61
N VAL A 396 -15.77 21.80 -8.83
CA VAL A 396 -17.16 22.26 -8.93
C VAL A 396 -17.37 23.40 -7.93
N PRO A 397 -17.73 24.62 -8.38
CA PRO A 397 -17.99 25.72 -7.47
C PRO A 397 -19.24 25.42 -6.64
N ARG A 398 -19.16 25.66 -5.34
CA ARG A 398 -20.33 25.64 -4.45
C ARG A 398 -20.98 27.02 -4.50
N LYS A 399 -22.21 27.09 -5.00
CA LYS A 399 -22.96 28.35 -5.10
C LYS A 399 -24.12 28.41 -4.12
N SER A 400 -24.42 29.60 -3.61
CA SER A 400 -25.65 29.94 -2.90
C SER A 400 -26.11 31.32 -3.35
N LYS A 401 -27.40 31.47 -3.70
CA LYS A 401 -27.97 32.73 -4.22
C LYS A 401 -27.11 33.37 -5.32
N GLY A 402 -26.60 32.55 -6.24
CA GLY A 402 -25.72 32.98 -7.34
C GLY A 402 -24.25 33.24 -6.97
N LYS A 403 -23.90 33.38 -5.69
CA LYS A 403 -22.53 33.65 -5.21
C LYS A 403 -21.76 32.35 -4.97
N VAL A 404 -20.48 32.33 -5.35
CA VAL A 404 -19.58 31.21 -5.06
C VAL A 404 -19.15 31.30 -3.59
N LEU A 405 -19.54 30.31 -2.79
CA LEU A 405 -19.23 30.21 -1.37
C LEU A 405 -18.06 29.26 -1.07
N GLY A 406 -17.53 28.59 -2.10
CA GLY A 406 -16.48 27.60 -1.92
C GLY A 406 -16.37 26.62 -3.09
N LEU A 407 -15.74 25.47 -2.81
CA LEU A 407 -15.34 24.48 -3.80
C LEU A 407 -15.68 23.07 -3.34
N TYR A 408 -16.04 22.21 -4.29
CA TYR A 408 -16.09 20.77 -4.07
C TYR A 408 -14.89 20.09 -4.73
N PHE A 409 -14.14 19.32 -3.95
CA PHE A 409 -12.99 18.59 -4.49
C PHE A 409 -13.38 17.15 -4.83
N PRO A 410 -12.64 16.50 -5.74
CA PRO A 410 -12.95 15.13 -6.08
C PRO A 410 -12.71 14.16 -4.91
N SER A 411 -13.53 13.12 -4.84
CA SER A 411 -13.51 12.13 -3.75
C SER A 411 -12.18 11.40 -3.59
N VAL A 412 -11.36 11.27 -4.65
CA VAL A 412 -10.01 10.70 -4.53
C VAL A 412 -9.14 11.48 -3.55
N ILE A 413 -9.21 12.81 -3.53
CA ILE A 413 -8.47 13.64 -2.56
C ILE A 413 -9.04 13.43 -1.15
N GLY A 414 -10.36 13.35 -1.01
CA GLY A 414 -11.00 13.06 0.27
C GLY A 414 -10.59 11.70 0.84
N ARG A 415 -10.54 10.65 0.01
CA ARG A 415 -10.06 9.31 0.42
C ARG A 415 -8.59 9.30 0.82
N ILE A 416 -7.75 10.10 0.17
CA ILE A 416 -6.35 10.27 0.58
C ILE A 416 -6.29 10.92 1.97
N LEU A 417 -7.00 12.03 2.20
CA LEU A 417 -7.02 12.72 3.49
C LEU A 417 -7.61 11.86 4.61
N LEU A 418 -8.63 11.05 4.31
CA LEU A 418 -9.17 10.04 5.23
C LEU A 418 -8.09 9.04 5.66
N LYS A 419 -7.31 8.51 4.71
CA LYS A 419 -6.19 7.61 4.99
C LYS A 419 -5.06 8.29 5.76
N LEU A 420 -4.91 9.61 5.61
CA LEU A 420 -3.95 10.41 6.39
C LEU A 420 -4.49 10.78 7.79
N GLY A 421 -5.76 10.55 8.09
CA GLY A 421 -6.32 10.69 9.43
C GLY A 421 -7.33 11.81 9.63
N ILE A 422 -7.73 12.54 8.58
CA ILE A 422 -8.87 13.48 8.70
C ILE A 422 -10.16 12.67 8.76
N PRO A 423 -10.99 12.80 9.81
CA PRO A 423 -12.24 12.06 9.88
C PRO A 423 -13.29 12.67 8.93
N ALA A 424 -14.13 11.80 8.33
CA ALA A 424 -15.32 12.22 7.62
C ALA A 424 -16.44 12.60 8.61
N GLY A 425 -17.29 13.55 8.26
CA GLY A 425 -18.39 13.98 9.14
C GLY A 425 -17.97 15.04 10.18
N ASP A 426 -18.48 14.90 11.40
CA ASP A 426 -18.29 15.89 12.48
C ASP A 426 -16.90 15.72 13.13
N LYS A 427 -15.92 16.46 12.60
CA LYS A 427 -14.51 16.42 13.05
C LYS A 427 -14.34 16.83 14.52
N VAL A 428 -15.13 17.83 14.95
CA VAL A 428 -15.10 18.40 16.32
C VAL A 428 -15.54 17.36 17.35
N LEU A 429 -16.51 16.53 16.96
CA LEU A 429 -17.07 15.50 17.82
C LEU A 429 -16.18 14.25 17.86
N GLN A 430 -15.57 13.86 16.74
CA GLN A 430 -14.69 12.69 16.68
C GLN A 430 -13.34 12.93 17.37
N GLY A 431 -12.80 14.15 17.25
CA GLY A 431 -11.43 14.44 17.66
C GLY A 431 -10.41 13.68 16.79
N TYR A 432 -9.33 14.34 16.43
CA TYR A 432 -8.26 13.71 15.66
C TYR A 432 -6.93 14.39 15.96
N ASN A 433 -5.85 13.68 15.66
CA ASN A 433 -4.48 14.13 15.86
C ASN A 433 -3.89 14.63 14.55
N LEU A 434 -2.82 15.42 14.64
CA LEU A 434 -1.97 15.67 13.48
C LEU A 434 -1.25 14.38 13.05
N PRO A 435 -1.15 14.12 11.74
CA PRO A 435 -0.32 13.04 11.23
C PRO A 435 1.13 13.23 11.66
N ARG A 436 1.81 12.14 12.03
CA ARG A 436 3.22 12.17 12.46
C ARG A 436 4.16 12.82 11.44
N PHE A 437 3.88 12.68 10.15
CA PHE A 437 4.70 13.29 9.10
C PHE A 437 4.62 14.82 9.06
N ILE A 438 3.57 15.41 9.65
CA ILE A 438 3.44 16.86 9.86
C ILE A 438 4.10 17.23 11.19
N LEU A 439 3.66 16.59 12.28
CA LEU A 439 4.08 16.93 13.64
C LEU A 439 5.59 16.75 13.89
N SER A 440 6.17 15.70 13.31
CA SER A 440 7.59 15.36 13.39
C SER A 440 8.27 15.47 12.02
N GLY A 441 7.64 16.18 11.07
CA GLY A 441 8.18 16.43 9.75
C GLY A 441 9.36 17.41 9.76
N PRO A 442 10.05 17.58 8.62
CA PRO A 442 11.08 18.60 8.49
C PRO A 442 10.48 20.02 8.67
N PRO A 443 11.30 21.03 9.04
CA PRO A 443 10.82 22.38 9.30
C PRO A 443 9.96 22.97 8.18
N THR A 444 10.30 22.71 6.91
CA THR A 444 9.51 23.15 5.75
C THR A 444 8.09 22.61 5.78
N THR A 445 7.89 21.33 6.12
CA THR A 445 6.56 20.73 6.25
C THR A 445 5.78 21.36 7.40
N GLN A 446 6.44 21.61 8.54
CA GLN A 446 5.82 22.25 9.69
C GLN A 446 5.38 23.69 9.35
N SER A 447 6.23 24.46 8.68
CA SER A 447 5.91 25.80 8.18
C SER A 447 4.71 25.78 7.24
N CYS A 448 4.69 24.90 6.24
CA CYS A 448 3.56 24.79 5.31
C CYS A 448 2.21 24.56 6.02
N TYR A 449 2.19 23.80 7.11
CA TYR A 449 0.98 23.62 7.92
C TYR A 449 0.57 24.94 8.60
N LEU A 450 1.53 25.60 9.25
CA LEU A 450 1.30 26.83 10.00
C LEU A 450 0.92 28.03 9.11
N GLU A 451 1.46 28.12 7.89
CA GLU A 451 1.13 29.14 6.89
C GLU A 451 -0.34 29.11 6.47
N GLU A 452 -0.92 27.90 6.33
CA GLU A 452 -2.34 27.70 6.00
C GLU A 452 -3.24 27.75 7.23
N LEU A 453 -2.71 27.50 8.43
CA LEU A 453 -3.48 27.58 9.67
C LEU A 453 -3.86 29.02 10.02
N LEU A 454 -2.96 29.98 9.79
CA LEU A 454 -3.19 31.39 10.04
C LEU A 454 -4.40 31.98 9.29
N PRO A 455 -4.56 31.75 7.97
CA PRO A 455 -5.71 32.25 7.25
C PRO A 455 -7.03 31.57 7.61
N GLU A 456 -7.00 30.28 7.95
CA GLU A 456 -8.23 29.50 8.16
C GLU A 456 -8.75 29.66 9.60
N GLU A 457 -7.92 29.44 10.62
CA GLU A 457 -8.40 29.30 12.02
C GLU A 457 -7.74 30.27 13.01
N ALA A 458 -6.62 30.90 12.63
CA ALA A 458 -5.95 31.84 13.51
C ALA A 458 -6.38 33.30 13.28
N CYS A 459 -6.22 34.10 14.34
CA CYS A 459 -6.49 35.52 14.34
C CYS A 459 -5.28 36.28 14.91
N LEU A 460 -4.73 37.20 14.11
CA LEU A 460 -3.80 38.23 14.59
C LEU A 460 -4.59 39.37 15.23
N SER A 461 -4.43 39.53 16.54
CA SER A 461 -5.01 40.62 17.32
C SER A 461 -3.92 41.61 17.70
N ILE A 462 -4.05 42.86 17.24
CA ILE A 462 -3.16 43.97 17.56
C ILE A 462 -3.94 44.94 18.45
N ARG A 463 -3.41 45.25 19.64
CA ARG A 463 -4.01 46.22 20.56
C ARG A 463 -3.61 47.65 20.18
N LYS A 464 -4.35 48.62 20.72
CA LYS A 464 -4.07 50.07 20.52
C LYS A 464 -2.65 50.46 20.94
N ASN A 465 -2.06 49.77 21.91
CA ASN A 465 -0.69 50.01 22.37
C ASN A 465 0.37 49.20 21.61
N GLY A 466 0.08 48.77 20.38
CA GLY A 466 0.98 47.99 19.52
C GLY A 466 1.16 46.52 19.92
N MET A 467 0.66 46.08 21.08
CA MET A 467 0.81 44.69 21.49
C MET A 467 0.01 43.74 20.62
N ALA A 468 0.70 42.85 19.91
CA ALA A 468 0.06 41.80 19.12
C ALA A 468 0.20 40.40 19.74
N TYR A 469 -0.75 39.55 19.37
CA TYR A 469 -0.70 38.11 19.61
C TYR A 469 -1.56 37.37 18.57
N VAL A 470 -1.10 36.18 18.19
CA VAL A 470 -1.89 35.21 17.44
C VAL A 470 -2.70 34.35 18.42
N ILE A 471 -3.99 34.18 18.11
CA ILE A 471 -4.90 33.21 18.77
C ILE A 471 -5.33 32.17 17.75
N LEU A 472 -5.27 30.90 18.14
CA LEU A 472 -5.83 29.77 17.42
C LEU A 472 -6.91 29.12 18.29
N GLY A 473 -8.08 28.82 17.74
CA GLY A 473 -9.21 28.25 18.47
C GLY A 473 -9.65 26.89 17.94
N ARG A 474 -9.97 25.95 18.82
CA ARG A 474 -10.61 24.67 18.46
C ARG A 474 -11.72 24.32 19.44
N ARG A 475 -12.80 23.74 18.94
CA ARG A 475 -13.90 23.25 19.78
C ARG A 475 -13.74 21.77 20.10
N VAL A 476 -14.32 21.37 21.22
CA VAL A 476 -14.55 19.97 21.58
C VAL A 476 -15.98 19.80 22.08
N VAL A 477 -16.61 18.68 21.73
CA VAL A 477 -17.99 18.38 22.14
C VAL A 477 -17.99 17.58 23.43
N LEU A 478 -18.74 18.06 24.44
CA LEU A 478 -18.96 17.32 25.69
C LEU A 478 -20.24 16.48 25.65
N ARG A 479 -21.20 16.87 24.82
CA ARG A 479 -22.50 16.20 24.63
C ARG A 479 -23.11 16.62 23.29
N ASP A 480 -23.68 15.68 22.56
CA ASP A 480 -24.51 15.95 21.37
C ASP A 480 -25.57 14.84 21.23
N PRO A 481 -26.78 15.01 21.81
CA PRO A 481 -27.79 13.95 21.89
C PRO A 481 -28.14 13.35 20.53
N SER A 482 -28.20 14.20 19.50
CA SER A 482 -28.56 13.81 18.13
C SER A 482 -27.52 12.91 17.46
N LYS A 483 -26.26 12.95 17.94
CA LYS A 483 -25.11 12.28 17.29
C LYS A 483 -24.44 11.20 18.15
N LEU A 484 -24.87 11.00 19.41
CA LEU A 484 -24.26 10.02 20.33
C LEU A 484 -24.19 8.61 19.71
N LYS A 485 -25.31 8.12 19.15
CA LYS A 485 -25.38 6.77 18.56
C LYS A 485 -24.57 6.67 17.27
N LYS A 486 -24.62 7.69 16.41
CA LYS A 486 -23.92 7.72 15.10
C LYS A 486 -22.41 7.60 15.26
N TYR A 487 -21.83 8.31 16.23
CA TYR A 487 -20.38 8.36 16.45
C TYR A 487 -19.90 7.58 17.67
N ARG A 488 -20.80 6.86 18.36
CA ARG A 488 -20.50 6.03 19.55
C ARG A 488 -19.81 6.81 20.67
N ILE A 489 -20.31 8.01 20.95
CA ILE A 489 -19.75 8.89 21.99
C ILE A 489 -20.61 8.83 23.24
N GLN A 490 -19.96 8.90 24.41
CA GLN A 490 -20.63 9.04 25.70
C GLN A 490 -20.70 10.51 26.10
N SER A 491 -21.84 10.92 26.65
CA SER A 491 -21.99 12.28 27.20
C SER A 491 -21.11 12.44 28.43
N LYS A 492 -20.21 13.44 28.40
CA LYS A 492 -19.37 13.78 29.57
C LYS A 492 -20.11 14.64 30.59
N VAL A 493 -21.27 15.18 30.23
CA VAL A 493 -22.08 16.06 31.08
C VAL A 493 -23.49 15.52 31.30
N ASN A 494 -23.97 15.65 32.54
CA ASN A 494 -25.29 15.19 32.99
C ASN A 494 -26.27 16.38 33.11
N GLN A 495 -27.50 16.09 33.56
CA GLN A 495 -28.57 17.09 33.64
C GLN A 495 -28.26 18.24 34.63
N THR A 496 -27.53 17.98 35.72
CA THR A 496 -27.20 19.04 36.69
C THR A 496 -26.23 20.06 36.09
N HIS A 497 -25.26 19.62 35.27
CA HIS A 497 -24.43 20.54 34.50
C HIS A 497 -25.25 21.37 33.52
N LEU A 498 -26.21 20.76 32.82
CA LEU A 498 -27.09 21.46 31.86
C LEU A 498 -27.88 22.57 32.55
N SER A 499 -28.49 22.26 33.70
CA SER A 499 -29.25 23.25 34.50
C SER A 499 -28.36 24.40 34.96
N LEU A 500 -27.12 24.11 35.39
CA LEU A 500 -26.13 25.14 35.74
C LEU A 500 -25.83 26.07 34.55
N ILE A 501 -25.58 25.49 33.37
CA ILE A 501 -25.25 26.26 32.15
C ILE A 501 -26.43 27.14 31.74
N LYS A 502 -27.66 26.60 31.75
CA LYS A 502 -28.87 27.34 31.40
C LYS A 502 -29.15 28.49 32.38
N LYS A 503 -28.96 28.26 33.69
CA LYS A 503 -29.27 29.24 34.74
C LYS A 503 -28.27 30.40 34.76
N PHE A 504 -26.99 30.15 34.52
CA PHE A 504 -25.93 31.15 34.69
C PHE A 504 -25.24 31.59 33.40
N GLY A 505 -25.57 30.95 32.27
CA GLY A 505 -25.09 31.36 30.95
C GLY A 505 -25.88 32.55 30.41
N ARG A 506 -25.25 33.34 29.54
CA ARG A 506 -25.92 34.41 28.79
C ARG A 506 -26.50 33.85 27.50
N LYS A 507 -27.68 34.32 27.08
CA LYS A 507 -28.17 34.05 25.73
C LYS A 507 -27.23 34.71 24.71
N ASP A 508 -26.96 34.02 23.62
CA ASP A 508 -26.13 34.47 22.51
C ASP A 508 -26.82 34.02 21.22
N SER A 509 -27.03 34.95 20.30
CA SER A 509 -27.64 34.68 19.01
C SER A 509 -26.65 35.05 17.93
N LYS A 510 -26.26 34.07 17.12
CA LYS A 510 -25.38 34.28 15.97
C LYS A 510 -26.18 34.19 14.70
N CYS A 511 -26.06 35.21 13.85
CA CYS A 511 -26.59 35.17 12.50
C CYS A 511 -25.48 34.67 11.57
N TYR A 512 -25.69 33.52 10.94
CA TYR A 512 -24.83 33.03 9.87
C TYR A 512 -25.48 33.41 8.54
N ASP A 513 -24.72 34.13 7.73
CA ASP A 513 -25.18 34.91 6.58
C ASP A 513 -26.17 36.02 6.94
N LYS A 514 -26.19 37.10 6.15
CA LYS A 514 -26.94 38.31 6.48
C LYS A 514 -28.46 38.09 6.64
N ASP A 515 -29.01 36.94 6.23
CA ASP A 515 -30.47 36.82 6.04
C ASP A 515 -31.18 35.55 6.56
N GLU A 516 -30.57 34.43 7.01
CA GLU A 516 -31.40 33.19 7.12
C GLU A 516 -31.16 32.20 8.29
N VAL A 517 -30.01 32.16 8.96
CA VAL A 517 -29.82 31.19 10.06
C VAL A 517 -29.41 31.89 11.34
N ILE A 518 -30.39 32.06 12.24
CA ILE A 518 -30.14 32.48 13.62
C ILE A 518 -29.89 31.23 14.46
N GLU A 519 -28.66 31.06 14.92
CA GLU A 519 -28.31 30.06 15.91
C GLU A 519 -28.38 30.68 17.30
N ASN A 520 -29.42 30.34 18.05
CA ASN A 520 -29.50 30.68 19.45
C ASN A 520 -28.70 29.68 20.29
N SER A 521 -28.00 30.21 21.28
CA SER A 521 -27.23 29.41 22.22
C SER A 521 -27.16 30.08 23.59
N ILE A 522 -26.74 29.30 24.58
CA ILE A 522 -26.45 29.77 25.93
C ILE A 522 -24.96 29.60 26.18
N VAL A 523 -24.31 30.69 26.59
CA VAL A 523 -22.88 30.83 26.65
C VAL A 523 -22.43 31.06 28.08
N LEU A 524 -21.63 30.13 28.61
CA LEU A 524 -21.04 30.21 29.95
C LEU A 524 -19.54 30.50 29.83
N SER A 525 -19.12 31.70 30.23
CA SER A 525 -17.72 32.12 30.14
C SER A 525 -16.85 31.51 31.25
N ARG A 526 -15.53 31.47 31.01
CA ARG A 526 -14.55 31.02 32.01
C ARG A 526 -14.56 31.80 33.31
N SER A 527 -14.75 33.12 33.25
CA SER A 527 -14.81 33.96 34.46
C SER A 527 -16.04 33.65 35.30
N VAL A 528 -17.20 33.45 34.67
CA VAL A 528 -18.45 33.11 35.36
C VAL A 528 -18.33 31.73 36.02
N LEU A 529 -17.88 30.69 35.30
CA LEU A 529 -17.72 29.36 35.89
C LEU A 529 -16.76 29.36 37.09
N LYS A 530 -15.63 30.09 37.01
CA LYS A 530 -14.70 30.27 38.15
C LYS A 530 -15.30 30.99 39.35
N LYS A 531 -16.28 31.87 39.15
CA LYS A 531 -17.01 32.49 40.28
C LYS A 531 -17.96 31.47 40.91
N LEU A 532 -18.64 30.65 40.09
CA LEU A 532 -19.55 29.61 40.56
C LEU A 532 -18.85 28.52 41.37
N THR A 533 -17.59 28.18 41.05
CA THR A 533 -16.81 27.22 41.86
C THR A 533 -16.60 27.67 43.31
N LYS A 534 -16.79 28.96 43.62
CA LYS A 534 -16.65 29.53 44.98
C LYS A 534 -17.99 29.73 45.70
N LYS A 535 -19.14 29.55 45.03
CA LYS A 535 -20.47 29.75 45.63
C LYS A 535 -20.98 28.45 46.24
N SER A 536 -21.31 28.45 47.53
CA SER A 536 -21.73 27.25 48.29
C SER A 536 -22.70 26.33 47.53
N GLU A 537 -23.83 26.85 47.07
CA GLU A 537 -24.89 26.06 46.40
C GLU A 537 -24.49 25.44 45.06
N THR A 538 -23.56 26.06 44.32
CA THR A 538 -23.21 25.64 42.95
C THR A 538 -21.80 25.09 42.83
N SER A 539 -21.01 25.17 43.91
CA SER A 539 -19.58 24.89 43.91
C SER A 539 -19.28 23.46 43.47
N ALA A 540 -19.98 22.46 44.00
CA ALA A 540 -19.75 21.06 43.67
C ALA A 540 -19.94 20.78 42.15
N THR A 541 -21.10 21.15 41.60
CA THR A 541 -21.43 21.00 40.18
C THR A 541 -20.50 21.82 39.28
N ALA A 542 -20.17 23.04 39.66
CA ALA A 542 -19.25 23.90 38.92
C ALA A 542 -17.81 23.36 38.91
N ASN A 543 -17.33 22.83 40.04
CA ASN A 543 -16.01 22.20 40.15
C ASN A 543 -15.95 20.92 39.32
N HIS A 544 -17.00 20.11 39.35
CA HIS A 544 -17.08 18.91 38.54
C HIS A 544 -17.10 19.24 37.04
N LEU A 545 -17.90 20.22 36.61
CA LEU A 545 -17.90 20.70 35.23
C LEU A 545 -16.53 21.25 34.81
N LEU A 546 -15.88 22.03 35.68
CA LEU A 546 -14.54 22.56 35.41
C LEU A 546 -13.50 21.44 35.27
N LYS A 547 -13.61 20.37 36.07
CA LYS A 547 -12.75 19.18 35.96
C LYS A 547 -12.95 18.48 34.62
N ILE A 548 -14.20 18.26 34.21
CA ILE A 548 -14.54 17.67 32.90
C ILE A 548 -13.97 18.49 31.74
N ILE A 549 -14.12 19.82 31.81
CA ILE A 549 -13.56 20.73 30.81
C ILE A 549 -12.05 20.52 30.77
N LYS A 550 -11.34 20.73 31.89
CA LYS A 550 -9.87 20.64 31.96
C LYS A 550 -9.30 19.30 31.50
N SER A 551 -10.03 18.20 31.70
CA SER A 551 -9.63 16.86 31.26
C SER A 551 -10.00 16.55 29.80
N THR A 552 -10.53 17.53 29.06
CA THR A 552 -10.98 17.37 27.68
C THR A 552 -10.51 18.54 26.80
N PRO A 553 -9.19 18.78 26.65
CA PRO A 553 -8.69 19.63 25.57
C PRO A 553 -8.92 18.96 24.19
N PRO A 554 -9.03 19.72 23.09
CA PRO A 554 -9.11 19.17 21.74
C PRO A 554 -7.75 18.61 21.33
N LEU A 555 -7.69 17.33 20.97
CA LEU A 555 -6.46 16.63 20.59
C LEU A 555 -5.67 17.36 19.48
N LEU A 556 -6.36 17.83 18.44
CA LEU A 556 -5.75 18.60 17.36
C LEU A 556 -5.05 19.87 17.87
N LEU A 557 -5.65 20.58 18.82
CA LEU A 557 -5.09 21.81 19.38
C LEU A 557 -3.84 21.53 20.23
N GLU A 558 -3.79 20.38 20.91
CA GLU A 558 -2.60 19.94 21.65
C GLU A 558 -1.44 19.65 20.68
N ASP A 559 -1.73 18.98 19.56
CA ASP A 559 -0.74 18.72 18.52
C ASP A 559 -0.29 20.01 17.81
N GLU A 560 -1.20 20.96 17.54
CA GLU A 560 -0.89 22.28 17.00
C GLU A 560 0.00 23.09 17.97
N GLN A 561 -0.28 23.05 19.27
CA GLN A 561 0.58 23.66 20.28
C GLN A 561 1.97 23.02 20.32
N ARG A 562 2.05 21.69 20.21
CA ARG A 562 3.33 20.98 20.16
C ARG A 562 4.11 21.33 18.89
N LEU A 563 3.43 21.42 17.75
CA LEU A 563 4.02 21.86 16.49
C LEU A 563 4.62 23.27 16.61
N LEU A 564 3.90 24.22 17.20
CA LEU A 564 4.41 25.58 17.46
C LEU A 564 5.63 25.54 18.41
N THR A 565 5.60 24.68 19.43
CA THR A 565 6.73 24.53 20.34
C THR A 565 7.97 23.97 19.61
N ASN A 566 7.78 23.02 18.70
CA ASN A 566 8.86 22.46 17.88
C ASN A 566 9.52 23.50 16.96
N THR A 567 8.79 24.55 16.57
CA THR A 567 9.32 25.67 15.78
C THR A 567 9.84 26.83 16.66
N GLY A 568 9.93 26.64 17.97
CA GLY A 568 10.42 27.65 18.93
C GLY A 568 9.39 28.70 19.33
N ILE A 569 8.12 28.54 18.93
CA ILE A 569 7.04 29.49 19.24
C ILE A 569 6.34 29.06 20.53
N HIS A 570 6.56 29.81 21.61
CA HIS A 570 5.94 29.49 22.89
C HIS A 570 4.49 29.96 22.95
N THR A 571 3.61 29.12 23.50
CA THR A 571 2.18 29.41 23.58
C THR A 571 1.56 28.99 24.91
N LYS A 572 0.43 29.62 25.25
CA LYS A 572 -0.41 29.30 26.41
C LYS A 572 -1.76 28.80 25.93
N MET A 573 -2.11 27.58 26.32
CA MET A 573 -3.42 27.00 26.03
C MET A 573 -4.41 27.28 27.17
N SER A 574 -5.65 27.64 26.81
CA SER A 574 -6.73 27.70 27.78
C SER A 574 -8.11 27.60 27.15
N TRP A 575 -9.09 27.10 27.91
CA TRP A 575 -10.49 27.19 27.49
C TRP A 575 -11.03 28.61 27.66
N LYS A 576 -11.92 29.02 26.77
CA LYS A 576 -12.52 30.36 26.76
C LYS A 576 -13.97 30.34 27.20
N VAL A 577 -14.75 29.48 26.56
CA VAL A 577 -16.20 29.52 26.69
C VAL A 577 -16.83 28.15 26.44
N LEU A 578 -17.90 27.87 27.17
CA LEU A 578 -18.76 26.71 26.97
C LEU A 578 -20.10 27.17 26.39
N THR A 579 -20.52 26.52 25.31
CA THR A 579 -21.73 26.85 24.55
C THR A 579 -22.72 25.68 24.61
N PHE A 580 -23.96 25.95 25.01
CA PHE A 580 -25.11 25.05 24.93
C PHE A 580 -26.02 25.51 23.79
N TYR A 581 -26.22 24.67 22.79
CA TYR A 581 -27.04 24.97 21.61
C TYR A 581 -28.46 24.44 21.79
N GLU A 582 -29.42 24.98 21.04
CA GLU A 582 -30.82 24.52 21.04
C GLU A 582 -30.96 23.02 20.70
N SER A 583 -30.07 22.48 19.85
CA SER A 583 -29.97 21.05 19.54
C SER A 583 -29.62 20.16 20.74
N GLY A 584 -29.32 20.75 21.89
CA GLY A 584 -28.82 20.06 23.08
C GLY A 584 -27.32 19.76 23.04
N ARG A 585 -26.62 20.19 21.99
CA ARG A 585 -25.16 20.10 21.89
C ARG A 585 -24.50 21.00 22.93
N ILE A 586 -23.45 20.50 23.57
CA ILE A 586 -22.56 21.26 24.45
C ILE A 586 -21.16 21.15 23.91
N SER A 587 -20.53 22.30 23.65
CA SER A 587 -19.13 22.36 23.24
C SER A 587 -18.33 23.34 24.08
N VAL A 588 -17.03 23.11 24.18
CA VAL A 588 -16.07 24.03 24.79
C VAL A 588 -15.16 24.54 23.69
N LEU A 589 -14.98 25.85 23.60
CA LEU A 589 -13.92 26.48 22.82
C LEU A 589 -12.65 26.55 23.64
N TRP A 590 -11.59 25.95 23.12
CA TRP A 590 -10.23 26.08 23.58
C TRP A 590 -9.44 26.97 22.65
N GLU A 591 -8.47 27.69 23.21
CA GLU A 591 -7.60 28.58 22.45
C GLU A 591 -6.15 28.39 22.88
N VAL A 592 -5.26 28.45 21.89
CA VAL A 592 -3.81 28.60 22.06
C VAL A 592 -3.46 30.03 21.68
N ARG A 593 -2.68 30.69 22.54
CA ARG A 593 -2.22 32.07 22.32
C ARG A 593 -0.70 32.12 22.44
N THR A 594 -0.05 32.83 21.52
CA THR A 594 1.38 33.20 21.62
C THR A 594 1.70 33.84 22.98
N SER A 595 2.81 33.42 23.60
CA SER A 595 3.16 33.83 24.97
C SER A 595 3.68 35.26 25.03
N SER A 596 4.33 35.72 23.97
CA SER A 596 4.92 37.05 23.83
C SER A 596 4.75 37.62 22.41
N GLN A 597 5.09 38.90 22.25
CA GLN A 597 5.20 39.51 20.92
C GLN A 597 6.34 38.90 20.10
N ASN A 598 7.41 38.42 20.74
CA ASN A 598 8.51 37.73 20.04
C ASN A 598 8.02 36.43 19.41
N ASP A 599 7.23 35.64 20.15
CA ASP A 599 6.61 34.42 19.61
C ASP A 599 5.67 34.74 18.44
N THR A 600 4.97 35.88 18.52
CA THR A 600 4.09 36.37 17.44
C THR A 600 4.88 36.75 16.20
N ALA A 601 5.96 37.51 16.38
CA ALA A 601 6.85 37.89 15.29
C ALA A 601 7.51 36.67 14.65
N LEU A 602 8.03 35.75 15.48
CA LEU A 602 8.64 34.51 15.04
C LEU A 602 7.68 33.67 14.18
N TRP A 603 6.41 33.57 14.58
CA TRP A 603 5.40 32.89 13.75
C TRP A 603 5.26 33.57 12.39
N GLY A 604 5.06 34.89 12.36
CA GLY A 604 4.94 35.64 11.10
C GLY A 604 6.16 35.53 10.19
N THR A 605 7.34 35.37 10.75
CA THR A 605 8.59 35.21 10.00
C THR A 605 8.79 33.79 9.47
N ILE A 606 8.56 32.75 10.29
CA ILE A 606 8.80 31.34 9.91
C ILE A 606 7.69 30.78 9.02
N ALA A 607 6.45 31.22 9.25
CA ALA A 607 5.26 30.71 8.58
C ALA A 607 4.26 31.86 8.33
N PRO A 608 4.58 32.79 7.42
CA PRO A 608 3.71 33.92 7.08
C PRO A 608 2.33 33.43 6.59
N PRO A 609 1.22 34.16 6.87
CA PRO A 609 -0.10 33.74 6.42
C PRO A 609 -0.16 33.61 4.89
N ASN A 610 -0.67 32.49 4.38
CA ASN A 610 -0.93 32.34 2.95
C ASN A 610 -2.25 33.01 2.51
N ASP A 611 -2.44 34.28 2.89
CA ASP A 611 -3.59 35.12 2.55
C ASP A 611 -3.09 36.57 2.43
N VAL A 612 -3.44 37.25 1.33
CA VAL A 612 -2.87 38.57 1.00
C VAL A 612 -3.13 39.57 2.13
N VAL A 613 -4.38 39.67 2.57
CA VAL A 613 -4.80 40.67 3.57
C VAL A 613 -4.18 40.39 4.93
N LYS A 614 -4.20 39.12 5.37
CA LYS A 614 -3.58 38.74 6.64
C LYS A 614 -2.06 38.86 6.59
N PHE A 615 -1.44 38.58 5.46
CA PHE A 615 0.00 38.75 5.25
C PHE A 615 0.40 40.22 5.37
N GLU A 616 -0.25 41.12 4.62
CA GLU A 616 0.01 42.56 4.67
C GLU A 616 -0.19 43.12 6.08
N LYS A 617 -1.27 42.72 6.75
CA LYS A 617 -1.51 43.10 8.15
C LYS A 617 -0.40 42.64 9.08
N PHE A 618 0.15 41.44 8.86
CA PHE A 618 1.25 40.91 9.64
C PHE A 618 2.55 41.68 9.36
N GLN A 619 2.87 41.93 8.09
CA GLN A 619 4.07 42.66 7.68
C GLN A 619 4.07 44.09 8.21
N HIS A 620 2.96 44.81 8.07
CA HIS A 620 2.83 46.17 8.60
C HIS A 620 3.07 46.22 10.12
N TRP A 621 2.56 45.22 10.86
CA TRP A 621 2.83 45.12 12.30
C TRP A 621 4.30 44.79 12.62
N LEU A 622 4.97 43.98 11.81
CA LEU A 622 6.39 43.68 11.97
C LEU A 622 7.27 44.91 11.72
N GLU A 623 6.99 45.67 10.67
CA GLU A 623 7.73 46.89 10.30
C GLU A 623 7.61 47.99 11.37
N THR A 624 6.39 48.22 11.87
CA THR A 624 6.12 49.23 12.92
C THR A 624 6.74 48.90 14.28
N ARG A 625 7.34 47.71 14.44
CA ARG A 625 8.05 47.30 15.64
C ARG A 625 9.55 47.62 15.59
N HIS A 626 10.11 47.75 14.39
CA HIS A 626 11.53 48.03 14.18
C HIS A 626 11.86 49.53 14.22
N ASN A 627 10.84 50.37 14.09
CA ASN A 627 10.87 51.81 14.37
C ASN A 627 10.42 52.05 15.81
#